data_AF-A0A8J5L7V2-F1
#
_entry.id   AF-A0A8J5L7V2-F1
#
_cell.length_a   1.000
_cell.length_b   1.000
_cell.length_c   1.000
_cell.angle_alpha   90.00
_cell.angle_beta   90.00
_cell.angle_gamma   90.00
#
_symmetry.space_group_name_H-M   'P 1'
#
loop_
_entity.id
_entity.type
_entity.pdbx_description
1 polymer ?
#
loop_
_entity_poly.entity_id
_entity_poly.type
_entity_poly.pdbx_seq_one_letter_code
_entity_poly.pdbx_strand_id
1 'polypeptide(L)'
;MIAFCSVRFPFWLFGDRFEVIAYQSFLNSLLLVFDFFFFFSDLDDTLYPLSSGIAAECRKNILEYMLEKLGIEESNLLELCTVLYKHYGTTMAGLKAIGYNFDYDDFHSFVHGRLPYETLKPDPVINQLLLSLPVRKVIFTNSDQAHAAKVLKKLDLEDCFDTVICFETLNPPSSSSREDNSANIFDIISYLSKPDPNVDLPKTPILCKPSIEAMEHALRIANIDPQRTIFFDDSIRNIQSGKEIGLHTVLVGTTERINGADHALESLHDMKEALSELWEEAEKSEDDKPSTKIPIETTVVA
;
A
#
# COMPACT_ATOMS: atom_id res chain seq x y z
N MET A 1 27.99 -23.16 7.69
CA MET A 1 28.25 -24.09 8.82
C MET A 1 28.36 -23.25 10.07
N ILE A 2 27.25 -23.11 10.79
CA ILE A 2 27.12 -22.23 11.95
C ILE A 2 27.67 -22.99 13.17
N ALA A 3 28.56 -22.34 13.92
CA ALA A 3 29.17 -22.87 15.12
C ALA A 3 28.16 -22.87 16.28
N PHE A 4 27.83 -24.05 16.79
CA PHE A 4 27.08 -24.21 18.04
C PHE A 4 28.01 -23.93 19.22
N CYS A 5 27.78 -22.81 19.91
CA CYS A 5 28.37 -22.58 21.23
C CYS A 5 27.58 -23.41 22.25
N SER A 6 28.19 -24.50 22.74
CA SER A 6 27.62 -25.36 23.77
C SER A 6 27.76 -24.68 25.13
N VAL A 7 26.68 -24.07 25.61
CA VAL A 7 26.59 -23.63 27.01
C VAL A 7 26.00 -24.78 27.82
N ARG A 8 26.84 -25.37 28.68
CA ARG A 8 26.47 -26.45 29.60
C ARG A 8 26.07 -25.82 30.93
N PHE A 9 24.81 -25.94 31.34
CA PHE A 9 24.36 -25.57 32.69
C PHE A 9 24.23 -26.83 33.57
N PRO A 10 24.58 -26.72 34.88
CA PRO A 10 24.55 -27.86 35.79
C PRO A 10 23.11 -28.20 36.19
N PHE A 11 22.81 -29.49 36.20
CA PHE A 11 21.60 -30.04 36.79
C PHE A 11 21.61 -29.80 38.30
N TRP A 12 20.66 -29.00 38.80
CA TRP A 12 20.23 -29.04 40.19
C TRP A 12 18.71 -29.21 40.22
N LEU A 13 18.30 -30.37 40.75
CA LEU A 13 16.93 -30.67 41.17
C LEU A 13 16.65 -29.84 42.43
N PHE A 14 15.67 -28.93 42.40
CA PHE A 14 14.67 -28.70 43.45
C PHE A 14 13.71 -27.60 42.96
N GLY A 15 12.40 -27.82 43.14
CA GLY A 15 11.36 -27.06 42.47
C GLY A 15 11.14 -25.65 43.01
N ASP A 16 10.56 -24.80 42.17
CA ASP A 16 9.52 -23.83 42.52
C ASP A 16 8.92 -23.21 41.25
N ARG A 17 7.62 -22.91 41.26
CA ARG A 17 6.84 -22.38 40.12
C ARG A 17 7.29 -21.01 39.60
N PHE A 18 8.34 -20.42 40.17
CA PHE A 18 8.83 -19.09 39.83
C PHE A 18 9.76 -19.06 38.61
N GLU A 19 10.54 -20.11 38.36
CA GLU A 19 11.46 -20.14 37.21
C GLU A 19 10.74 -20.28 35.86
N VAL A 20 9.62 -21.02 35.83
CA VAL A 20 8.81 -21.19 34.62
C VAL A 20 8.16 -19.86 34.20
N ILE A 21 7.78 -19.01 35.15
CA ILE A 21 7.20 -17.69 34.84
C ILE A 21 8.27 -16.73 34.30
N ALA A 22 9.49 -16.76 34.85
CA ALA A 22 10.59 -15.95 34.34
C ALA A 22 11.02 -16.38 32.92
N TYR A 23 11.05 -17.69 32.65
CA TYR A 23 11.34 -18.21 31.31
C TYR A 23 10.22 -17.93 30.31
N GLN A 24 8.94 -18.01 30.72
CA GLN A 24 7.81 -17.67 29.86
C GLN A 24 7.72 -16.15 29.59
N SER A 25 8.06 -15.32 30.58
CA SER A 25 8.14 -13.86 30.44
C SER A 25 9.32 -13.44 29.56
N PHE A 26 10.47 -14.12 29.68
CA PHE A 26 11.65 -13.90 28.83
C PHE A 26 11.48 -14.45 27.40
N LEU A 27 10.73 -15.53 27.21
CA LEU A 27 10.34 -16.02 25.88
C LEU A 27 9.25 -15.15 25.25
N ASN A 28 8.34 -14.58 26.04
CA ASN A 28 7.41 -13.54 25.56
C ASN A 28 8.13 -12.24 25.22
N SER A 29 9.28 -11.92 25.85
CA SER A 29 10.15 -10.81 25.43
C SER A 29 11.09 -11.15 24.26
N LEU A 30 11.05 -12.41 23.78
CA LEU A 30 11.76 -12.87 22.59
C LEU A 30 10.78 -13.16 21.42
N LEU A 31 9.53 -12.70 21.54
CA LEU A 31 8.73 -12.38 20.37
C LEU A 31 9.35 -11.11 19.79
N LEU A 32 9.71 -11.15 18.51
CA LEU A 32 9.91 -9.93 17.73
C LEU A 32 8.59 -9.13 17.87
N VAL A 33 8.55 -8.18 18.80
CA VAL A 33 7.55 -7.12 18.74
C VAL A 33 7.92 -6.37 17.48
N PHE A 34 7.13 -6.54 16.43
CA PHE A 34 7.30 -5.73 15.25
C PHE A 34 6.86 -4.32 15.64
N ASP A 35 7.82 -3.47 15.98
CA ASP A 35 7.54 -2.07 16.27
C ASP A 35 7.24 -1.35 14.93
N PHE A 36 6.01 -1.49 14.45
CA PHE A 36 5.53 -0.74 13.29
C PHE A 36 5.16 0.68 13.73
N PHE A 37 5.71 1.68 13.03
CA PHE A 37 5.38 3.09 13.28
C PHE A 37 4.58 3.72 12.14
N PHE A 38 4.46 2.99 11.02
CA PHE A 38 3.89 3.52 9.79
C PHE A 38 2.92 2.51 9.19
N PHE A 39 1.73 3.00 8.87
CA PHE A 39 0.74 2.33 8.04
C PHE A 39 0.83 2.92 6.63
N PHE A 40 1.11 2.07 5.66
CA PHE A 40 1.24 2.44 4.25
C PHE A 40 0.19 1.66 3.46
N SER A 41 -0.65 2.32 2.68
CA SER A 41 -1.76 1.61 2.01
C SER A 41 -2.01 2.12 0.61
N ASP A 42 -2.36 1.21 -0.29
CA ASP A 42 -3.09 1.59 -1.49
C ASP A 42 -4.47 2.16 -1.16
N LEU A 43 -5.07 2.81 -2.15
CA LEU A 43 -6.40 3.39 -2.10
C LEU A 43 -7.42 2.46 -2.77
N ASP A 44 -7.28 2.29 -4.08
CA ASP A 44 -8.21 1.56 -4.94
C ASP A 44 -8.23 0.08 -4.57
N ASP A 45 -9.43 -0.50 -4.49
CA ASP A 45 -9.68 -1.92 -4.15
C ASP A 45 -9.08 -2.42 -2.81
N THR A 46 -8.51 -1.51 -2.02
CA THR A 46 -7.90 -1.74 -0.71
C THR A 46 -8.69 -1.05 0.42
N LEU A 47 -8.87 0.28 0.35
CA LEU A 47 -9.69 1.01 1.34
C LEU A 47 -11.19 0.81 1.15
N TYR A 48 -11.58 0.28 -0.02
CA TYR A 48 -12.93 -0.14 -0.35
C TYR A 48 -12.82 -1.40 -1.21
N PRO A 49 -13.81 -2.29 -1.21
CA PRO A 49 -13.67 -3.57 -1.89
C PRO A 49 -13.78 -3.44 -3.42
N LEU A 50 -13.15 -4.37 -4.14
CA LEU A 50 -13.28 -4.56 -5.60
C LEU A 50 -14.74 -4.64 -6.06
N SER A 51 -15.63 -5.17 -5.21
CA SER A 51 -17.07 -5.27 -5.45
C SER A 51 -17.78 -3.91 -5.57
N SER A 52 -17.12 -2.80 -5.24
CA SER A 52 -17.61 -1.43 -5.46
C SER A 52 -17.84 -1.10 -6.95
N GLY A 53 -17.17 -1.82 -7.86
CA GLY A 53 -17.28 -1.63 -9.30
C GLY A 53 -16.46 -0.47 -9.87
N ILE A 54 -15.74 0.28 -9.03
CA ILE A 54 -14.93 1.43 -9.49
C ILE A 54 -13.85 0.98 -10.48
N ALA A 55 -13.13 -0.11 -10.21
CA ALA A 55 -12.12 -0.65 -11.11
C ALA A 55 -12.68 -1.04 -12.49
N ALA A 56 -13.91 -1.59 -12.53
CA ALA A 56 -14.57 -1.98 -13.77
C ALA A 56 -14.93 -0.76 -14.63
N GLU A 57 -15.50 0.29 -14.03
CA GLU A 57 -15.80 1.54 -14.74
C GLU A 57 -14.51 2.31 -15.12
N CYS A 58 -13.47 2.27 -14.27
CA CYS A 58 -12.17 2.83 -14.61
C CYS A 58 -11.59 2.16 -15.86
N ARG A 59 -11.58 0.83 -15.89
CA ARG A 59 -11.12 0.05 -17.05
C ARG A 59 -11.92 0.36 -18.31
N LYS A 60 -13.23 0.50 -18.21
CA LYS A 60 -14.09 0.92 -19.32
C LYS A 60 -13.70 2.31 -19.83
N ASN A 61 -13.50 3.27 -18.93
CA ASN A 61 -13.11 4.62 -19.30
C ASN A 61 -11.73 4.67 -19.97
N ILE A 62 -10.78 3.83 -19.54
CA ILE A 62 -9.46 3.68 -20.20
C ILE A 62 -9.63 3.16 -21.63
N LEU A 63 -10.45 2.13 -21.85
CA LEU A 63 -10.70 1.56 -23.18
C LEU A 63 -11.36 2.59 -24.11
N GLU A 64 -12.32 3.35 -23.60
CA GLU A 64 -12.95 4.46 -24.33
C GLU A 64 -11.93 5.55 -24.70
N TYR A 65 -11.01 5.90 -23.79
CA TYR A 65 -9.98 6.89 -24.07
C TYR A 65 -9.06 6.42 -25.21
N MET A 66 -8.62 5.16 -25.13
CA MET A 66 -7.78 4.54 -26.16
C MET A 66 -8.45 4.52 -27.53
N LEU A 67 -9.75 4.23 -27.58
CA LEU A 67 -10.53 4.22 -28.82
C LEU A 67 -10.76 5.65 -29.36
N GLU A 68 -11.32 6.54 -28.54
CA GLU A 68 -11.83 7.83 -28.98
C GLU A 68 -10.75 8.90 -29.11
N LYS A 69 -9.76 8.91 -28.21
CA LYS A 69 -8.73 9.95 -28.13
C LYS A 69 -7.44 9.55 -28.84
N LEU A 70 -7.08 8.27 -28.75
CA LEU A 70 -5.84 7.74 -29.34
C LEU A 70 -6.05 7.03 -30.68
N GLY A 71 -7.30 6.77 -31.08
CA GLY A 71 -7.62 6.12 -32.35
C GLY A 71 -7.16 4.67 -32.44
N ILE A 72 -7.02 3.99 -31.30
CA ILE A 72 -6.59 2.58 -31.25
C ILE A 72 -7.75 1.69 -31.70
N GLU A 73 -7.46 0.76 -32.61
CA GLU A 73 -8.46 -0.16 -33.15
C GLU A 73 -9.11 -1.01 -32.05
N GLU A 74 -10.44 -1.14 -32.13
CA GLU A 74 -11.27 -1.86 -31.16
C GLU A 74 -10.79 -3.30 -30.91
N SER A 75 -10.33 -3.99 -31.95
CA SER A 75 -9.83 -5.38 -31.86
C SER A 75 -8.61 -5.53 -30.95
N ASN A 76 -7.84 -4.45 -30.74
CA ASN A 76 -6.57 -4.49 -30.03
C ASN A 76 -6.69 -3.94 -28.60
N LEU A 77 -7.77 -3.23 -28.26
CA LEU A 77 -7.90 -2.49 -26.99
C LEU A 77 -7.69 -3.38 -25.76
N LEU A 78 -8.37 -4.53 -25.71
CA LEU A 78 -8.39 -5.39 -24.53
C LEU A 78 -7.02 -6.04 -24.28
N GLU A 79 -6.42 -6.57 -25.36
CA GLU A 79 -5.10 -7.20 -25.31
C GLU A 79 -4.03 -6.17 -24.96
N LEU A 80 -4.05 -5.01 -25.63
CA LEU A 80 -3.10 -3.93 -25.37
C LEU A 80 -3.19 -3.44 -23.93
N CYS A 81 -4.39 -3.14 -23.41
CA CYS A 81 -4.59 -2.78 -22.00
C CYS A 81 -3.94 -3.80 -21.04
N THR A 82 -4.21 -5.09 -21.28
CA THR A 82 -3.73 -6.18 -20.43
C THR A 82 -2.21 -6.27 -20.46
N VAL A 83 -1.62 -6.20 -21.65
CA VAL A 83 -0.17 -6.21 -21.86
C VAL A 83 0.49 -5.00 -21.20
N LEU A 84 -0.05 -3.79 -21.42
CA LEU A 84 0.50 -2.56 -20.87
C LEU A 84 0.46 -2.57 -19.34
N TYR A 85 -0.66 -2.94 -18.73
CA TYR A 85 -0.77 -3.08 -17.28
C TYR A 85 0.24 -4.11 -16.73
N LYS A 86 0.34 -5.29 -17.39
CA LYS A 86 1.27 -6.34 -16.98
C LYS A 86 2.73 -5.90 -17.02
N HIS A 87 3.14 -5.10 -17.99
CA HIS A 87 4.54 -4.72 -18.15
C HIS A 87 4.91 -3.39 -17.46
N TYR A 88 3.97 -2.46 -17.34
CA TYR A 88 4.24 -1.09 -16.86
C TYR A 88 3.51 -0.71 -15.58
N GLY A 89 2.64 -1.59 -15.04
CA GLY A 89 1.90 -1.34 -13.80
C GLY A 89 0.59 -0.56 -14.00
N THR A 90 0.54 0.34 -14.97
CA THR A 90 -0.71 1.00 -15.41
C THR A 90 -0.79 1.05 -16.92
N THR A 91 -2.01 1.12 -17.47
CA THR A 91 -2.20 1.32 -18.92
C THR A 91 -1.62 2.65 -19.38
N MET A 92 -1.77 3.72 -18.58
CA MET A 92 -1.24 5.05 -18.90
C MET A 92 0.29 5.05 -19.04
N ALA A 93 1.00 4.45 -18.07
CA ALA A 93 2.46 4.29 -18.14
C ALA A 93 2.89 3.52 -19.39
N GLY A 94 2.18 2.44 -19.71
CA GLY A 94 2.45 1.67 -20.91
C GLY A 94 2.20 2.42 -22.21
N LEU A 95 1.10 3.19 -22.31
CA LEU A 95 0.80 4.00 -23.49
C LEU A 95 1.90 5.03 -23.75
N LYS A 96 2.37 5.70 -22.69
CA LYS A 96 3.49 6.65 -22.76
C LYS A 96 4.81 5.98 -23.13
N ALA A 97 5.09 4.79 -22.61
CA ALA A 97 6.28 4.02 -22.95
C ALA A 97 6.33 3.67 -24.44
N ILE A 98 5.21 3.21 -25.01
CA ILE A 98 5.16 2.79 -26.42
C ILE A 98 5.02 3.96 -27.40
N GLY A 99 4.96 5.20 -26.94
CA GLY A 99 5.05 6.40 -27.77
C GLY A 99 3.75 7.21 -27.95
N TYR A 100 2.64 6.85 -27.30
CA TYR A 100 1.46 7.71 -27.33
C TYR A 100 1.72 9.00 -26.54
N ASN A 101 1.46 10.14 -27.18
CA ASN A 101 1.50 11.43 -26.50
C ASN A 101 0.09 11.96 -26.24
N PHE A 102 -0.17 12.32 -24.99
CA PHE A 102 -1.40 12.91 -24.50
C PHE A 102 -1.12 13.62 -23.17
N ASP A 103 -1.94 14.60 -22.82
CA ASP A 103 -1.83 15.30 -21.55
C ASP A 103 -2.30 14.42 -20.38
N TYR A 104 -1.59 14.45 -19.25
CA TYR A 104 -1.93 13.61 -18.10
C TYR A 104 -3.25 14.05 -17.45
N ASP A 105 -3.51 15.35 -17.37
CA ASP A 105 -4.74 15.89 -16.78
C ASP A 105 -5.95 15.57 -17.68
N ASP A 106 -5.80 15.62 -19.01
CA ASP A 106 -6.83 15.15 -19.95
C ASP A 106 -7.16 13.66 -19.75
N PHE A 107 -6.13 12.81 -19.61
CA PHE A 107 -6.33 11.38 -19.35
C PHE A 107 -7.04 11.13 -18.01
N HIS A 108 -6.55 11.72 -16.92
CA HIS A 108 -7.14 11.54 -15.58
C HIS A 108 -8.55 12.12 -15.50
N SER A 109 -8.80 13.30 -16.08
CA SER A 109 -10.13 13.91 -16.14
C SER A 109 -11.11 13.01 -16.90
N PHE A 110 -10.69 12.41 -18.02
CA PHE A 110 -11.53 11.49 -18.76
C PHE A 110 -11.75 10.16 -18.02
N VAL A 111 -10.70 9.56 -17.45
CA VAL A 111 -10.75 8.24 -16.84
C VAL A 111 -11.38 8.29 -15.46
N HIS A 112 -10.87 9.13 -14.56
CA HIS A 112 -11.33 9.23 -13.19
C HIS A 112 -12.44 10.27 -12.99
N GLY A 113 -12.52 11.30 -13.83
CA GLY A 113 -13.57 12.31 -13.71
C GLY A 113 -14.98 11.78 -14.02
N ARG A 114 -15.08 10.65 -14.74
CA ARG A 114 -16.35 10.00 -15.13
C ARG A 114 -16.74 8.81 -14.24
N LEU A 115 -16.01 8.54 -13.16
CA LEU A 115 -16.30 7.41 -12.26
C LEU A 115 -17.58 7.64 -11.43
N PRO A 116 -18.34 6.57 -11.12
CA PRO A 116 -19.59 6.67 -10.38
C PRO A 116 -19.36 6.77 -8.86
N TYR A 117 -18.69 7.82 -8.39
CA TYR A 117 -18.33 7.99 -6.96
C TYR A 117 -19.51 7.92 -5.97
N GLU A 118 -20.75 8.06 -6.44
CA GLU A 118 -21.94 7.93 -5.59
C GLU A 118 -22.20 6.49 -5.11
N THR A 119 -21.56 5.49 -5.73
CA THR A 119 -21.62 4.10 -5.26
C THR A 119 -20.79 3.88 -4.00
N LEU A 120 -19.75 4.68 -3.79
CA LEU A 120 -18.94 4.65 -2.57
C LEU A 120 -19.72 5.24 -1.41
N LYS A 121 -19.74 4.52 -0.29
CA LYS A 121 -20.43 4.91 0.95
C LYS A 121 -19.42 5.00 2.09
N PRO A 122 -19.62 5.92 3.04
CA PRO A 122 -18.85 5.94 4.27
C PRO A 122 -18.88 4.59 4.97
N ASP A 123 -17.75 4.22 5.54
CA ASP A 123 -17.61 3.02 6.36
C ASP A 123 -17.19 3.42 7.78
N PRO A 124 -18.15 3.57 8.71
CA PRO A 124 -17.85 3.99 10.08
C PRO A 124 -16.93 3.01 10.83
N VAL A 125 -16.93 1.73 10.45
CA VAL A 125 -16.08 0.72 11.10
C VAL A 125 -14.64 0.92 10.69
N ILE A 126 -14.37 1.06 9.38
CA ILE A 126 -13.03 1.35 8.86
C ILE A 126 -12.53 2.72 9.34
N ASN A 127 -13.38 3.75 9.34
CA ASN A 127 -13.02 5.06 9.86
C ASN A 127 -12.55 4.98 11.33
N GLN A 128 -13.35 4.38 12.22
CA GLN A 128 -12.98 4.24 13.63
C GLN A 128 -11.73 3.39 13.82
N LEU A 129 -11.58 2.34 13.02
CA LEU A 129 -10.41 1.48 13.05
C LEU A 129 -9.14 2.25 12.69
N LEU A 130 -9.14 3.01 11.58
CA LEU A 130 -8.00 3.81 11.14
C LEU A 130 -7.69 4.96 12.11
N LEU A 131 -8.70 5.60 12.69
CA LEU A 131 -8.52 6.62 13.72
C LEU A 131 -7.90 6.06 15.01
N SER A 132 -8.24 4.81 15.36
CA SER A 132 -7.71 4.16 16.56
C SER A 132 -6.26 3.69 16.42
N LEU A 133 -5.74 3.55 15.19
CA LEU A 133 -4.36 3.13 14.95
C LEU A 133 -3.38 4.18 15.49
N PRO A 134 -2.48 3.84 16.43
CA PRO A 134 -1.52 4.78 17.02
C PRO A 134 -0.26 4.99 16.17
N VAL A 135 -0.39 4.86 14.84
CA VAL A 135 0.71 4.96 13.87
C VAL A 135 0.40 6.03 12.83
N ARG A 136 1.46 6.59 12.25
CA ARG A 136 1.34 7.54 11.14
C ARG A 136 0.86 6.81 9.89
N LYS A 137 -0.14 7.36 9.21
CA LYS A 137 -0.85 6.72 8.09
C LYS A 137 -0.58 7.46 6.79
N VAL A 138 -0.16 6.73 5.76
CA VAL A 138 0.20 7.27 4.44
C VAL A 138 -0.49 6.45 3.36
N ILE A 139 -1.13 7.15 2.41
CA ILE A 139 -1.66 6.53 1.19
C ILE A 139 -0.58 6.55 0.11
N PHE A 140 -0.47 5.45 -0.63
CA PHE A 140 0.33 5.35 -1.85
C PHE A 140 -0.45 4.70 -2.98
N THR A 141 -0.97 5.55 -3.86
CA THR A 141 -1.83 5.16 -4.98
C THR A 141 -1.18 5.52 -6.32
N ASN A 142 -1.49 4.72 -7.35
CA ASN A 142 -1.16 5.06 -8.74
C ASN A 142 -2.15 6.08 -9.37
N SER A 143 -3.23 6.40 -8.66
CA SER A 143 -4.26 7.35 -9.10
C SER A 143 -3.82 8.81 -8.91
N ASP A 144 -4.52 9.73 -9.56
CA ASP A 144 -4.29 11.17 -9.43
C ASP A 144 -4.87 11.75 -8.13
N GLN A 145 -4.41 12.94 -7.78
CA GLN A 145 -4.80 13.65 -6.57
C GLN A 145 -6.30 13.93 -6.51
N ALA A 146 -6.94 14.27 -7.65
CA ALA A 146 -8.36 14.60 -7.67
C ALA A 146 -9.23 13.36 -7.45
N HIS A 147 -8.82 12.20 -7.99
CA HIS A 147 -9.43 10.91 -7.68
C HIS A 147 -9.28 10.57 -6.20
N ALA A 148 -8.05 10.60 -5.66
CA ALA A 148 -7.77 10.24 -4.28
C ALA A 148 -8.59 11.08 -3.28
N ALA A 149 -8.64 12.39 -3.48
CA ALA A 149 -9.44 13.29 -2.65
C ALA A 149 -10.95 12.97 -2.69
N LYS A 150 -11.50 12.63 -3.87
CA LYS A 150 -12.92 12.26 -4.00
C LYS A 150 -13.23 10.96 -3.28
N VAL A 151 -12.39 9.94 -3.41
CA VAL A 151 -12.58 8.65 -2.73
C VAL A 151 -12.54 8.84 -1.22
N LEU A 152 -11.51 9.50 -0.69
CA LEU A 152 -11.39 9.72 0.76
C LEU A 152 -12.57 10.49 1.32
N LYS A 153 -13.04 11.51 0.62
CA LYS A 153 -14.24 12.24 1.00
C LYS A 153 -15.50 11.38 0.99
N LYS A 154 -15.68 10.52 -0.01
CA LYS A 154 -16.86 9.65 -0.12
C LYS A 154 -16.88 8.54 0.93
N LEU A 155 -15.70 8.07 1.34
CA LEU A 155 -15.54 7.06 2.39
C LEU A 155 -15.50 7.64 3.81
N ASP A 156 -15.49 8.98 3.94
CA ASP A 156 -15.32 9.69 5.21
C ASP A 156 -13.97 9.38 5.88
N LEU A 157 -12.87 9.38 5.11
CA LEU A 157 -11.53 9.02 5.57
C LEU A 157 -10.51 10.17 5.45
N GLU A 158 -10.95 11.40 5.14
CA GLU A 158 -10.06 12.56 4.93
C GLU A 158 -9.16 12.84 6.15
N ASP A 159 -9.68 12.64 7.37
CA ASP A 159 -8.96 12.89 8.62
C ASP A 159 -8.12 11.69 9.12
N CYS A 160 -8.11 10.57 8.38
CA CYS A 160 -7.42 9.36 8.81
C CYS A 160 -5.95 9.30 8.38
N PHE A 161 -5.51 10.11 7.40
CA PHE A 161 -4.21 9.97 6.75
C PHE A 161 -3.39 11.26 6.82
N ASP A 162 -2.12 11.13 7.19
CA ASP A 162 -1.18 12.25 7.31
C ASP A 162 -0.64 12.70 5.94
N THR A 163 -0.59 11.80 4.96
CA THR A 163 0.04 12.06 3.67
C THR A 163 -0.58 11.20 2.58
N VAL A 164 -0.79 11.78 1.40
CA VAL A 164 -1.20 11.06 0.19
C VAL A 164 -0.09 11.19 -0.86
N ILE A 165 0.48 10.06 -1.25
CA ILE A 165 1.41 9.94 -2.37
C ILE A 165 0.62 9.40 -3.55
N CYS A 166 0.49 10.23 -4.58
CA CYS A 166 -0.30 9.97 -5.77
C CYS A 166 0.54 10.21 -7.02
N PHE A 167 -0.09 10.13 -8.20
CA PHE A 167 0.56 10.35 -9.48
C PHE A 167 1.39 11.64 -9.52
N GLU A 168 0.81 12.77 -9.14
CA GLU A 168 1.43 14.11 -9.18
C GLU A 168 2.59 14.23 -8.19
N THR A 169 2.49 13.54 -7.04
CA THR A 169 3.56 13.49 -6.03
C THR A 169 4.82 12.81 -6.58
N LEU A 170 4.65 11.73 -7.37
CA LEU A 170 5.76 10.99 -7.97
C LEU A 170 6.23 11.55 -9.31
N ASN A 171 5.33 12.20 -10.05
CA ASN A 171 5.56 12.65 -11.42
C ASN A 171 5.32 14.17 -11.53
N PRO A 172 6.09 15.01 -10.80
CA PRO A 172 5.91 16.44 -10.84
C PRO A 172 6.17 16.98 -12.26
N PRO A 173 5.50 18.06 -12.68
CA PRO A 173 5.71 18.66 -13.99
C PRO A 173 7.19 18.99 -14.19
N SER A 174 7.85 18.32 -15.13
CA SER A 174 9.24 18.64 -15.46
C SER A 174 9.29 19.89 -16.34
N SER A 175 10.23 20.81 -16.08
CA SER A 175 10.44 22.01 -16.90
C SER A 175 11.13 21.73 -18.25
N SER A 176 11.22 20.47 -18.67
CA SER A 176 11.93 20.08 -19.87
C SER A 176 11.41 18.76 -20.45
N SER A 177 10.40 18.86 -21.31
CA SER A 177 10.25 17.92 -22.41
C SER A 177 9.92 18.72 -23.66
N ARG A 178 10.96 18.97 -24.48
CA ARG A 178 10.71 19.19 -25.90
C ARG A 178 10.11 17.88 -26.40
N GLU A 179 8.82 17.90 -26.66
CA GLU A 179 8.07 16.80 -27.24
C GLU A 179 8.68 16.49 -28.61
N ASP A 180 9.44 15.40 -28.70
CA ASP A 180 9.88 14.90 -30.00
C ASP A 180 8.68 14.16 -30.61
N ASN A 181 7.88 14.90 -31.38
CA ASN A 181 6.65 14.45 -32.04
C ASN A 181 6.89 13.42 -33.17
N SER A 182 7.99 12.65 -33.12
CA SER A 182 8.41 11.74 -34.19
C SER A 182 8.70 10.31 -33.75
N ALA A 183 8.38 9.90 -32.52
CA ALA A 183 8.54 8.51 -32.11
C ALA A 183 7.44 7.64 -32.77
N ASN A 184 7.85 6.66 -33.58
CA ASN A 184 6.94 5.61 -34.06
C ASN A 184 6.37 4.85 -32.85
N ILE A 185 5.07 4.53 -32.88
CA ILE A 185 4.44 3.71 -31.85
C ILE A 185 5.08 2.31 -31.85
N PHE A 186 5.59 1.88 -30.69
CA PHE A 186 6.17 0.56 -30.50
C PHE A 186 5.08 -0.51 -30.43
N ASP A 187 5.11 -1.47 -31.37
CA ASP A 187 4.16 -2.59 -31.39
C ASP A 187 4.56 -3.67 -30.37
N ILE A 188 4.14 -3.46 -29.13
CA ILE A 188 4.41 -4.36 -28.02
C ILE A 188 3.76 -5.74 -28.20
N ILE A 189 2.61 -5.84 -28.86
CA ILE A 189 1.91 -7.12 -29.07
C ILE A 189 2.72 -8.00 -30.02
N SER A 190 3.17 -7.44 -31.14
CA SER A 190 4.05 -8.14 -32.08
C SER A 190 5.39 -8.51 -31.43
N TYR A 191 5.98 -7.60 -30.64
CA TYR A 191 7.22 -7.87 -29.92
C TYR A 191 7.07 -9.05 -28.95
N LEU A 192 6.01 -9.10 -28.14
CA LEU A 192 5.81 -10.20 -27.19
C LEU A 192 5.49 -11.53 -27.88
N SER A 193 4.93 -11.50 -29.09
CA SER A 193 4.69 -12.70 -29.90
C SER A 193 5.99 -13.29 -30.45
N LYS A 194 6.98 -12.44 -30.77
CA LYS A 194 8.30 -12.85 -31.26
C LYS A 194 9.38 -11.90 -30.72
N PRO A 195 9.86 -12.10 -29.48
CA PRO A 195 10.83 -11.20 -28.87
C PRO A 195 12.16 -11.20 -29.64
N ASP A 196 12.66 -10.01 -29.96
CA ASP A 196 14.04 -9.82 -30.43
C ASP A 196 14.95 -9.61 -29.22
N PRO A 197 15.94 -10.49 -28.96
CA PRO A 197 16.83 -10.36 -27.81
C PRO A 197 17.70 -9.09 -27.82
N ASN A 198 17.73 -8.34 -28.93
CA ASN A 198 18.49 -7.08 -29.04
C ASN A 198 17.61 -5.84 -28.86
N VAL A 199 16.30 -6.00 -28.65
CA VAL A 199 15.34 -4.90 -28.48
C VAL A 199 14.70 -5.02 -27.12
N ASP A 200 14.99 -4.08 -26.22
CA ASP A 200 14.31 -4.00 -24.93
C ASP A 200 12.93 -3.36 -25.07
N LEU A 201 12.05 -3.65 -24.10
CA LEU A 201 10.80 -2.90 -23.95
C LEU A 201 11.11 -1.41 -23.70
N PRO A 202 10.37 -0.48 -24.35
CA PRO A 202 10.54 0.95 -24.09
C PRO A 202 10.38 1.29 -22.61
N LYS A 203 11.14 2.25 -22.10
CA LYS A 203 10.97 2.72 -20.72
C LYS A 203 9.82 3.71 -20.63
N THR A 204 9.00 3.58 -19.59
CA THR A 204 7.98 4.58 -19.26
C THR A 204 8.62 5.80 -18.58
N PRO A 205 8.19 7.04 -18.91
CA PRO A 205 8.56 8.22 -18.12
C PRO A 205 7.75 8.34 -16.82
N ILE A 206 6.66 7.57 -16.68
CA ILE A 206 5.80 7.58 -15.51
C ILE A 206 6.34 6.61 -14.46
N LEU A 207 6.61 7.14 -13.27
CA LEU A 207 6.96 6.40 -12.08
C LEU A 207 5.69 5.98 -11.33
N CYS A 208 5.45 4.68 -11.22
CA CYS A 208 4.28 4.12 -10.54
C CYS A 208 4.57 2.70 -10.00
N LYS A 209 3.72 2.20 -9.08
CA LYS A 209 3.75 0.80 -8.64
C LYS A 209 3.50 -0.13 -9.85
N PRO A 210 4.14 -1.32 -9.91
CA PRO A 210 4.99 -1.98 -8.91
C PRO A 210 6.48 -1.65 -9.02
N SER A 211 6.89 -0.55 -9.66
CA SER A 211 8.33 -0.23 -9.76
C SER A 211 8.96 -0.11 -8.37
N ILE A 212 10.09 -0.81 -8.15
CA ILE A 212 10.90 -0.68 -6.93
C ILE A 212 11.33 0.78 -6.74
N GLU A 213 11.71 1.45 -7.84
CA GLU A 213 12.07 2.87 -7.82
C GLU A 213 10.90 3.75 -7.34
N ALA A 214 9.66 3.43 -7.75
CA ALA A 214 8.47 4.17 -7.32
C ALA A 214 8.21 3.98 -5.82
N MET A 215 8.32 2.74 -5.34
CA MET A 215 8.17 2.41 -3.93
C MET A 215 9.22 3.13 -3.08
N GLU A 216 10.51 3.02 -3.42
CA GLU A 216 11.58 3.72 -2.70
C GLU A 216 11.40 5.24 -2.72
N HIS A 217 10.98 5.81 -3.86
CA HIS A 217 10.72 7.23 -3.95
C HIS A 217 9.55 7.65 -3.05
N ALA A 218 8.47 6.87 -3.01
CA ALA A 218 7.35 7.12 -2.11
C ALA A 218 7.77 7.09 -0.63
N LEU A 219 8.56 6.10 -0.22
CA LEU A 219 9.09 6.03 1.16
C LEU A 219 9.97 7.25 1.50
N ARG A 220 10.80 7.71 0.57
CA ARG A 220 11.62 8.92 0.74
C ARG A 220 10.76 10.18 0.90
N ILE A 221 9.72 10.35 0.08
CA ILE A 221 8.80 11.49 0.16
C ILE A 221 8.05 11.47 1.49
N ALA A 222 7.56 10.30 1.91
CA ALA A 222 6.87 10.13 3.19
C ALA A 222 7.82 10.24 4.40
N ASN A 223 9.14 10.09 4.21
CA ASN A 223 10.14 10.00 5.27
C ASN A 223 9.79 8.88 6.27
N ILE A 224 9.61 7.66 5.75
CA ILE A 224 9.27 6.46 6.53
C ILE A 224 10.30 5.34 6.29
N ASP A 225 10.55 4.56 7.34
CA ASP A 225 11.51 3.44 7.30
C ASP A 225 10.79 2.16 6.85
N PRO A 226 11.21 1.51 5.74
CA PRO A 226 10.56 0.30 5.27
C PRO A 226 10.50 -0.82 6.31
N GLN A 227 11.53 -1.00 7.13
CA GLN A 227 11.58 -2.09 8.12
C GLN A 227 10.59 -1.90 9.27
N ARG A 228 10.06 -0.69 9.43
CA ARG A 228 9.07 -0.33 10.46
C ARG A 228 7.73 0.10 9.85
N THR A 229 7.47 -0.31 8.62
CA THR A 229 6.27 0.02 7.87
C THR A 229 5.53 -1.25 7.47
N ILE A 230 4.22 -1.26 7.71
CA ILE A 230 3.30 -2.27 7.19
C ILE A 230 2.58 -1.74 5.95
N PHE A 231 2.56 -2.52 4.87
CA PHE A 231 2.06 -2.13 3.55
C PHE A 231 0.86 -2.97 3.12
N PHE A 232 -0.25 -2.30 2.84
CA PHE A 232 -1.52 -2.90 2.40
C PHE A 232 -1.79 -2.57 0.94
N ASP A 233 -2.03 -3.59 0.12
CA ASP A 233 -2.32 -3.43 -1.32
C ASP A 233 -3.06 -4.69 -1.82
N ASP A 234 -3.97 -4.53 -2.79
CA ASP A 234 -4.70 -5.65 -3.40
C ASP A 234 -3.87 -6.33 -4.51
N SER A 235 -2.87 -5.65 -5.06
CA SER A 235 -2.04 -6.16 -6.13
C SER A 235 -0.87 -6.98 -5.61
N ILE A 236 -0.88 -8.27 -5.96
CA ILE A 236 0.22 -9.22 -5.72
C ILE A 236 1.58 -8.65 -6.14
N ARG A 237 1.63 -7.95 -7.28
CA ARG A 237 2.89 -7.40 -7.81
C ARG A 237 3.41 -6.26 -6.93
N ASN A 238 2.51 -5.41 -6.46
CA ASN A 238 2.88 -4.32 -5.56
C ASN A 238 3.37 -4.89 -4.22
N ILE A 239 2.67 -5.88 -3.68
CA ILE A 239 3.05 -6.59 -2.45
C ILE A 239 4.45 -7.22 -2.57
N GLN A 240 4.73 -7.90 -3.68
CA GLN A 240 6.05 -8.49 -3.92
C GLN A 240 7.16 -7.44 -3.97
N SER A 241 6.93 -6.32 -4.67
CA SER A 241 7.88 -5.21 -4.72
C SER A 241 8.08 -4.53 -3.37
N GLY A 242 7.02 -4.37 -2.59
CA GLY A 242 7.11 -3.86 -1.23
C GLY A 242 7.93 -4.78 -0.32
N LYS A 243 7.72 -6.10 -0.45
CA LYS A 243 8.47 -7.11 0.31
C LYS A 243 9.97 -7.09 -0.02
N GLU A 244 10.32 -6.89 -1.30
CA GLU A 244 11.70 -6.82 -1.77
C GLU A 244 12.48 -5.67 -1.12
N ILE A 245 11.84 -4.53 -0.86
CA ILE A 245 12.47 -3.37 -0.22
C ILE A 245 12.35 -3.37 1.32
N GLY A 246 11.86 -4.46 1.90
CA GLY A 246 11.84 -4.67 3.35
C GLY A 246 10.57 -4.21 4.06
N LEU A 247 9.49 -3.89 3.34
CA LEU A 247 8.18 -3.68 3.95
C LEU A 247 7.63 -4.99 4.52
N HIS A 248 6.87 -4.88 5.61
CA HIS A 248 5.98 -5.95 6.04
C HIS A 248 4.68 -5.86 5.26
N THR A 249 4.21 -6.93 4.64
CA THR A 249 3.19 -6.81 3.58
C THR A 249 1.90 -7.58 3.87
N VAL A 250 0.78 -6.94 3.53
CA VAL A 250 -0.57 -7.46 3.71
C VAL A 250 -1.30 -7.39 2.37
N LEU A 251 -1.59 -8.55 1.78
CA LEU A 251 -2.42 -8.64 0.59
C LEU A 251 -3.89 -8.51 0.97
N VAL A 252 -4.60 -7.53 0.43
CA VAL A 252 -6.02 -7.27 0.74
C VAL A 252 -6.93 -7.88 -0.34
N GLY A 253 -8.13 -8.32 0.04
CA GLY A 253 -9.13 -8.90 -0.86
C GLY A 253 -9.09 -10.42 -0.97
N THR A 254 -8.32 -11.10 -0.12
CA THR A 254 -8.23 -12.58 -0.10
C THR A 254 -7.84 -13.11 1.28
N THR A 255 -8.31 -14.31 1.62
CA THR A 255 -7.84 -15.05 2.80
C THR A 255 -6.62 -15.94 2.48
N GLU A 256 -6.31 -16.13 1.20
CA GLU A 256 -5.21 -16.99 0.77
C GLU A 256 -3.88 -16.22 0.75
N ARG A 257 -2.99 -16.57 1.68
CA ARG A 257 -1.62 -16.08 1.66
C ARG A 257 -0.85 -16.68 0.49
N ILE A 258 -0.17 -15.82 -0.26
CA ILE A 258 0.72 -16.21 -1.35
C ILE A 258 2.20 -16.10 -0.95
N ASN A 259 3.07 -16.73 -1.74
CA ASN A 259 4.51 -16.52 -1.62
C ASN A 259 4.86 -15.07 -2.03
N GLY A 260 5.47 -14.32 -1.12
CA GLY A 260 5.77 -12.89 -1.31
C GLY A 260 4.90 -11.92 -0.49
N ALA A 261 3.89 -12.42 0.24
CA ALA A 261 3.12 -11.64 1.22
C ALA A 261 3.38 -12.16 2.65
N ASP A 262 3.41 -11.28 3.67
CA ASP A 262 3.49 -11.71 5.07
C ASP A 262 2.12 -12.14 5.61
N HIS A 263 1.09 -11.37 5.28
CA HIS A 263 -0.30 -11.62 5.65
C HIS A 263 -1.24 -11.50 4.44
N ALA A 264 -2.45 -12.01 4.61
CA ALA A 264 -3.56 -11.79 3.69
C ALA A 264 -4.82 -11.51 4.51
N LEU A 265 -5.60 -10.51 4.09
CA LEU A 265 -6.88 -10.14 4.69
C LEU A 265 -7.95 -10.09 3.61
N GLU A 266 -9.14 -10.63 3.90
CA GLU A 266 -10.28 -10.43 3.00
C GLU A 266 -10.68 -8.96 2.98
N SER A 267 -10.64 -8.31 4.14
CA SER A 267 -11.01 -6.90 4.31
C SER A 267 -10.17 -6.24 5.40
N LEU A 268 -10.00 -4.92 5.30
CA LEU A 268 -9.39 -4.14 6.39
C LEU A 268 -10.18 -4.21 7.71
N HIS A 269 -11.45 -4.64 7.66
CA HIS A 269 -12.27 -4.90 8.86
C HIS A 269 -11.62 -5.94 9.78
N ASP A 270 -10.87 -6.88 9.22
CA ASP A 270 -10.25 -7.99 9.96
C ASP A 270 -8.90 -7.59 10.58
N MET A 271 -8.42 -6.37 10.30
CA MET A 271 -7.07 -5.92 10.69
C MET A 271 -6.86 -5.97 12.21
N LYS A 272 -7.84 -5.58 13.02
CA LYS A 272 -7.68 -5.58 14.48
C LYS A 272 -7.54 -6.99 15.06
N GLU A 273 -8.22 -7.98 14.46
CA GLU A 273 -8.12 -9.37 14.89
C GLU A 273 -6.81 -10.01 14.40
N ALA A 274 -6.44 -9.72 13.15
CA ALA A 274 -5.29 -10.35 12.51
C ALA A 274 -3.94 -9.71 12.84
N LEU A 275 -3.93 -8.42 13.22
CA LEU A 275 -2.74 -7.59 13.42
C LEU A 275 -2.90 -6.73 14.70
N SER A 276 -3.32 -7.35 15.80
CA SER A 276 -3.60 -6.67 17.07
C SER A 276 -2.37 -5.95 17.63
N GLU A 277 -1.16 -6.41 17.30
CA GLU A 277 0.12 -5.82 17.68
C GLU A 277 0.25 -4.34 17.26
N LEU A 278 -0.45 -3.91 16.21
CA LEU A 278 -0.46 -2.51 15.77
C LEU A 278 -1.06 -1.55 16.82
N TRP A 279 -1.79 -2.07 17.81
CA TRP A 279 -2.39 -1.30 18.91
C TRP A 279 -1.66 -1.44 20.26
N GLU A 280 -0.72 -2.39 20.40
CA GLU A 280 -0.18 -2.78 21.72
C GLU A 280 0.71 -1.72 22.41
N GLU A 281 1.35 -0.81 21.67
CA GLU A 281 2.09 0.30 22.30
C GLU A 281 1.16 1.38 22.89
N ALA A 282 -0.02 1.60 22.30
CA ALA A 282 -0.98 2.57 22.82
C ALA A 282 -1.66 2.10 24.10
N GLU A 283 -2.00 0.81 24.19
CA GLU A 283 -2.65 0.23 25.38
C GLU A 283 -1.74 0.25 26.61
N LYS A 284 -0.41 0.11 26.44
CA LYS A 284 0.57 0.26 27.53
C LYS A 284 0.67 1.69 28.07
N SER A 285 0.33 2.71 27.27
CA SER A 285 0.40 4.12 27.69
C SER A 285 -0.83 4.59 28.47
N GLU A 286 -1.98 3.91 28.35
CA GLU A 286 -3.20 4.24 29.10
C GLU A 286 -3.23 3.63 30.51
N ASP A 287 -2.64 2.44 30.70
CA ASP A 287 -2.57 1.76 32.00
C ASP A 287 -1.53 2.37 32.98
N ASP A 288 -0.64 3.25 32.50
CA ASP A 288 0.44 3.86 33.30
C ASP A 288 0.10 5.25 33.85
N LYS A 289 -1.17 5.69 33.81
CA LYS A 289 -1.59 6.89 34.56
C LYS A 289 -1.61 6.59 36.06
N PRO A 290 -0.77 7.26 36.89
CA PRO A 290 -0.84 7.06 38.34
C PRO A 290 -2.19 7.59 38.82
N SER A 291 -3.00 6.73 39.41
CA SER A 291 -4.15 7.17 40.19
C SER A 291 -3.64 8.07 41.32
N THR A 292 -3.76 9.38 41.20
CA THR A 292 -3.53 10.31 42.31
C THR A 292 -4.63 10.08 43.36
N LYS A 293 -4.40 9.11 44.24
CA LYS A 293 -5.10 9.04 45.53
C LYS A 293 -4.49 10.14 46.40
N ILE A 294 -5.20 11.25 46.51
CA ILE A 294 -4.88 12.31 47.47
C ILE A 294 -5.11 11.73 48.88
N PRO A 295 -4.11 11.73 49.78
CA PRO A 295 -4.32 11.34 51.16
C PRO A 295 -5.08 12.48 51.86
N ILE A 296 -6.24 12.16 52.45
CA ILE A 296 -6.94 13.07 53.35
C ILE A 296 -6.24 12.97 54.71
N GLU A 297 -5.48 14.00 55.09
CA GLU A 297 -4.96 14.13 56.44
C GLU A 297 -6.10 14.50 57.40
N THR A 298 -6.45 13.56 58.28
CA THR A 298 -7.36 13.82 59.40
C THR A 298 -6.58 14.46 60.55
N THR A 299 -6.84 15.74 60.82
CA THR A 299 -6.34 16.42 62.02
C THR A 299 -7.23 16.04 63.22
N VAL A 300 -6.65 15.36 64.21
CA VAL A 300 -7.29 15.14 65.52
C VAL A 300 -6.87 16.29 66.44
N VAL A 301 -7.84 17.07 66.92
CA VAL A 301 -7.62 18.09 67.94
C VAL A 301 -7.80 17.42 69.31
N ALA A 302 -6.80 17.58 70.17
CA ALA A 302 -6.80 17.16 71.58
C ALA A 302 -7.49 18.18 72.49
#